data_AF-A0A5C7MPR2-F1
#
_entry.id   AF-A0A5C7MPR2-F1
#
_cell.length_a   1.000
_cell.length_b   1.000
_cell.length_c   1.000
_cell.angle_alpha   90.00
_cell.angle_beta   90.00
_cell.angle_gamma   90.00
#
_symmetry.space_group_name_H-M   'P 1'
#
loop_
_entity.id
_entity.type
_entity.pdbx_description
1 polymer ?
#
loop_
_entity_poly.entity_id
_entity_poly.type
_entity_poly.pdbx_seq_one_letter_code
_entity_poly.pdbx_strand_id
1 'polypeptide(L)'
;MAHANAAPLLTEAIRVVRGEGPASAYKALSKRQRLWVSGLGPSYFTKLMYFAGYGAKPYLSQPLIMDDNVIAGLVKTTGQRWAASLDDYVRYIDLAKDWAYELNTDPDVIERRLFEIGS
;
A
#
# COMPACT_ATOMS: atom_id res chain seq x y z
N MET A 1 11.34 2.46 22.55
CA MET A 1 10.71 1.30 23.24
C MET A 1 9.85 0.57 22.22
N ALA A 2 10.01 -0.75 22.07
CA ALA A 2 9.16 -1.53 21.18
C ALA A 2 7.71 -1.50 21.70
N HIS A 3 6.72 -1.35 20.80
CA HIS A 3 5.32 -1.53 21.15
C HIS A 3 5.15 -2.97 21.68
N ALA A 4 4.81 -3.15 22.95
CA ALA A 4 4.72 -4.47 23.59
C ALA A 4 3.81 -5.46 22.85
N ASN A 5 2.89 -4.94 22.03
CA ASN A 5 1.94 -5.70 21.23
C ASN A 5 2.22 -5.67 19.72
N ALA A 6 3.40 -5.25 19.25
CA ALA A 6 3.66 -5.13 17.81
C ALA A 6 3.50 -6.47 17.05
N ALA A 7 4.12 -7.55 17.53
CA ALA A 7 4.08 -8.85 16.87
C ALA A 7 2.65 -9.41 16.64
N PRO A 8 1.74 -9.46 17.64
CA PRO A 8 0.37 -9.91 17.40
C PRO A 8 -0.41 -8.98 16.47
N LEU A 9 -0.19 -7.67 16.52
CA LEU A 9 -0.86 -6.72 15.61
C LEU A 9 -0.42 -6.90 14.15
N LEU A 10 0.88 -7.13 13.92
CA LEU A 10 1.41 -7.39 12.58
C LEU A 10 0.93 -8.74 12.04
N THR A 11 0.89 -9.77 12.89
CA THR A 11 0.31 -11.08 12.52
C THR A 11 -1.15 -10.93 12.06
N GLU A 12 -1.93 -10.13 12.79
CA GLU A 12 -3.32 -9.86 12.41
C GLU A 12 -3.42 -9.02 11.13
N ALA A 13 -2.54 -8.04 10.93
CA ALA A 13 -2.49 -7.26 9.70
C ALA A 13 -2.19 -8.13 8.46
N ILE A 14 -1.31 -9.12 8.61
CA ILE A 14 -1.03 -10.13 7.58
C ILE A 14 -2.29 -10.95 7.25
N ARG A 15 -3.08 -11.33 8.25
CA ARG A 15 -4.36 -12.03 8.01
C ARG A 15 -5.34 -11.15 7.27
N VAL A 16 -5.47 -9.89 7.67
CA VAL A 16 -6.38 -8.93 7.03
C VAL A 16 -6.01 -8.70 5.57
N VAL A 17 -4.73 -8.42 5.25
CA VAL A 17 -4.33 -8.17 3.85
C VAL A 17 -4.54 -9.40 2.96
N ARG A 18 -4.31 -10.62 3.49
CA ARG A 18 -4.52 -11.88 2.75
C ARG A 18 -5.98 -12.30 2.68
N GLY A 19 -6.81 -11.91 3.64
CA GLY A 19 -8.20 -12.33 3.79
C GLY A 19 -9.19 -11.37 3.14
N GLU A 20 -9.05 -10.08 3.47
CA GLU A 20 -9.97 -8.98 3.16
C GLU A 20 -9.41 -8.01 2.11
N GLY A 21 -8.09 -7.99 1.92
CA GLY A 21 -7.43 -7.19 0.89
C GLY A 21 -6.75 -5.90 1.39
N PRO A 22 -6.10 -5.17 0.47
CA PRO A 22 -5.21 -4.06 0.82
C PRO A 22 -5.94 -2.85 1.45
N ALA A 23 -7.15 -2.51 0.99
CA ALA A 23 -7.90 -1.38 1.53
C ALA A 23 -8.28 -1.59 3.01
N SER A 24 -8.79 -2.78 3.36
CA SER A 24 -9.11 -3.15 4.74
C SER A 24 -7.87 -3.15 5.63
N ALA A 25 -6.74 -3.66 5.13
CA ALA A 25 -5.48 -3.69 5.87
C ALA A 25 -4.94 -2.27 6.11
N TYR A 26 -4.92 -1.41 5.09
CA TYR A 26 -4.50 -0.01 5.20
C TYR A 26 -5.33 0.72 6.25
N LYS A 27 -6.66 0.57 6.20
CA LYS A 27 -7.58 1.15 7.19
C LYS A 27 -7.26 0.64 8.59
N ALA A 28 -7.04 -0.66 8.78
CA ALA A 28 -6.78 -1.24 10.09
C ALA A 28 -5.44 -0.79 10.70
N LEU A 29 -4.41 -0.58 9.87
CA LEU A 29 -3.06 -0.17 10.26
C LEU A 29 -2.90 1.35 10.47
N SER A 30 -3.83 2.15 9.94
CA SER A 30 -3.80 3.62 10.03
C SER A 30 -3.78 4.14 11.47
N LYS A 31 -3.28 5.35 11.68
CA LYS A 31 -3.13 5.97 13.01
C LYS A 31 -4.45 5.94 13.80
N ARG A 32 -4.39 5.52 15.07
CA ARG A 32 -5.55 5.35 15.99
C ARG A 32 -6.56 4.27 15.57
N GLN A 33 -6.21 3.39 14.64
CA GLN A 33 -7.04 2.24 14.25
C GLN A 33 -6.63 0.96 14.98
N ARG A 34 -7.44 -0.09 14.84
CA ARG A 34 -7.35 -1.31 15.67
C ARG A 34 -6.00 -2.04 15.60
N LEU A 35 -5.26 -1.91 14.49
CA LEU A 35 -3.94 -2.52 14.29
C LEU A 35 -2.80 -1.49 14.24
N TRP A 36 -3.04 -0.28 14.73
CA TRP A 36 -2.02 0.77 14.72
C TRP A 36 -0.82 0.40 15.59
N VAL A 37 0.37 0.44 14.99
CA VAL A 37 1.66 0.30 15.68
C VAL A 37 2.38 1.65 15.63
N SER A 38 2.71 2.23 16.78
CA SER A 38 3.45 3.50 16.81
C SER A 38 4.81 3.35 16.12
N GLY A 39 5.18 4.33 15.29
CA GLY A 39 6.39 4.31 14.47
C GLY A 39 6.25 3.59 13.13
N LEU A 40 5.17 2.83 12.90
CA LEU A 40 4.89 2.18 11.63
C LEU A 40 3.92 3.03 10.79
N GLY A 41 4.47 4.02 10.09
CA GLY A 41 3.70 4.86 9.17
C GLY A 41 3.31 4.15 7.86
N PRO A 42 2.44 4.78 7.04
CA PRO A 42 1.96 4.22 5.77
C PRO A 42 3.05 3.66 4.86
N SER A 43 4.10 4.44 4.61
CA SER A 43 5.24 4.07 3.76
C SER A 43 5.91 2.75 4.20
N TYR A 44 5.83 2.40 5.49
CA TYR A 44 6.39 1.15 6.02
C TYR A 44 5.37 0.02 6.05
N PHE A 45 4.13 0.27 6.50
CA PHE A 45 3.15 -0.81 6.58
C PHE A 45 2.70 -1.26 5.19
N THR A 46 2.73 -0.41 4.16
CA THR A 46 2.43 -0.83 2.78
C THR A 46 3.48 -1.80 2.25
N LYS A 47 4.74 -1.72 2.72
CA LYS A 47 5.80 -2.70 2.41
C LYS A 47 5.48 -4.06 3.03
N LEU A 48 5.06 -4.07 4.30
CA LEU A 48 4.56 -5.29 4.94
C LEU A 48 3.39 -5.88 4.16
N MET A 49 2.41 -5.04 3.79
CA MET A 49 1.23 -5.47 3.03
C MET A 49 1.59 -6.06 1.67
N TYR A 50 2.50 -5.41 0.92
CA TYR A 50 3.01 -5.92 -0.36
C TYR A 50 3.57 -7.33 -0.18
N PHE A 51 4.58 -7.53 0.67
CA PHE A 51 5.22 -8.84 0.82
C PHE A 51 4.31 -9.91 1.43
N ALA A 52 3.41 -9.53 2.34
CA ALA A 52 2.51 -10.48 3.00
C ALA A 52 1.29 -10.89 2.15
N GLY A 53 0.81 -9.96 1.32
CA GLY A 53 -0.40 -10.12 0.50
C GLY A 53 -0.13 -10.44 -0.97
N TYR A 54 1.11 -10.37 -1.44
CA TYR A 54 1.48 -10.71 -2.82
C TYR A 54 0.95 -12.09 -3.21
N GLY A 55 0.20 -12.16 -4.31
CA GLY A 55 -0.37 -13.41 -4.83
C GLY A 55 -1.33 -14.14 -3.89
N ALA A 56 -1.81 -13.53 -2.81
CA ALA A 56 -2.60 -14.23 -1.81
C ALA A 56 -3.94 -14.74 -2.35
N LYS A 57 -4.64 -13.94 -3.18
CA LYS A 57 -5.94 -14.27 -3.78
C LYS A 57 -6.09 -13.59 -5.14
N PRO A 58 -6.40 -14.32 -6.24
CA PRO A 58 -6.53 -13.74 -7.58
C PRO A 58 -7.63 -12.68 -7.75
N TYR A 59 -8.67 -12.73 -6.91
CA TYR A 59 -9.82 -11.81 -6.98
C TYR A 59 -9.68 -10.56 -6.10
N LEU A 60 -8.60 -10.46 -5.30
CA LEU A 60 -8.29 -9.25 -4.55
C LEU A 60 -7.24 -8.45 -5.31
N SER A 61 -7.35 -7.12 -5.25
CA SER A 61 -6.28 -6.26 -5.76
C SER A 61 -4.96 -6.57 -5.05
N GLN A 62 -3.88 -6.65 -5.81
CA GLN A 62 -2.54 -6.81 -5.28
C GLN A 62 -2.18 -5.59 -4.42
N PRO A 63 -1.69 -5.77 -3.17
CA PRO A 63 -1.20 -4.65 -2.39
C PRO A 63 0.04 -4.07 -3.06
N LEU A 64 0.07 -2.75 -3.21
CA LEU A 64 1.22 -1.99 -3.68
C LEU A 64 1.84 -1.18 -2.53
N ILE A 65 3.10 -0.82 -2.67
CA ILE A 65 3.86 0.04 -1.77
C ILE A 65 3.55 1.50 -2.13
N MET A 66 3.15 2.29 -1.13
CA MET A 66 2.92 3.73 -1.30
C MET A 66 3.80 4.49 -0.30
N ASP A 67 5.07 4.66 -0.65
CA ASP A 67 6.00 5.50 0.10
C ASP A 67 6.12 6.90 -0.50
N ASP A 68 6.95 7.74 0.12
CA ASP A 68 7.07 9.16 -0.22
C ASP A 68 7.57 9.35 -1.66
N ASN A 69 8.40 8.44 -2.17
CA ASN A 69 8.86 8.47 -3.57
C ASN A 69 7.71 8.10 -4.52
N VAL A 70 6.92 7.06 -4.21
CA VAL A 70 5.73 6.73 -5.02
C VAL A 70 4.74 7.90 -5.04
N ILE A 71 4.51 8.56 -3.89
CA ILE A 71 3.65 9.76 -3.80
C ILE A 71 4.22 10.89 -4.66
N ALA A 72 5.53 11.17 -4.59
CA ALA A 72 6.16 12.18 -5.43
C ALA A 72 6.06 11.83 -6.93
N GLY A 73 6.21 10.56 -7.28
CA GLY A 73 6.02 10.05 -8.64
C GLY A 73 4.60 10.25 -9.15
N LEU A 74 3.59 9.97 -8.32
CA LEU A 74 2.18 10.20 -8.64
C LEU A 74 1.90 11.69 -8.87
N VAL A 75 2.40 12.58 -8.01
CA VAL A 75 2.27 14.03 -8.18
C VAL A 75 2.89 14.50 -9.50
N LYS A 76 4.12 14.08 -9.81
CA LYS A 76 4.82 14.45 -11.05
C LYS A 76 4.10 13.93 -12.30
N THR A 77 3.54 12.72 -12.23
CA THR A 77 2.93 12.03 -13.38
C THR A 77 1.51 12.52 -13.65
N THR A 78 0.70 12.75 -12.62
CA THR A 78 -0.72 13.11 -12.80
C THR A 78 -0.99 14.61 -12.66
N GLY A 79 -0.04 15.39 -12.15
CA GLY A 79 -0.22 16.82 -11.86
C GLY A 79 -1.23 17.10 -10.74
N GLN A 80 -1.63 16.09 -9.97
CA GLN A 80 -2.63 16.21 -8.91
C GLN A 80 -1.98 16.02 -7.54
N ARG A 81 -2.68 16.46 -6.49
CA ARG A 81 -2.25 16.23 -5.11
C ARG A 81 -2.49 14.76 -4.72
N TRP A 82 -1.51 14.20 -4.02
CA TRP A 82 -1.55 12.88 -3.40
C TRP A 82 -1.01 12.97 -1.98
N ALA A 83 -1.52 12.13 -1.08
CA ALA A 83 -1.08 12.03 0.30
C ALA A 83 -1.09 10.56 0.78
N ALA A 84 -0.38 10.29 1.88
CA ALA A 84 -0.43 9.00 2.56
C ALA A 84 -1.76 8.85 3.33
N SER A 85 -2.84 8.61 2.59
CA SER A 85 -4.21 8.43 3.09
C SER A 85 -4.85 7.16 2.51
N LEU A 86 -5.92 6.66 3.15
CA LEU A 86 -6.65 5.49 2.65
C LEU A 86 -7.26 5.75 1.27
N ASP A 87 -7.87 6.91 1.08
CA ASP A 87 -8.56 7.26 -0.17
C ASP A 87 -7.57 7.34 -1.34
N ASP A 88 -6.43 8.00 -1.12
CA ASP A 88 -5.37 8.08 -2.13
C ASP A 88 -4.68 6.73 -2.34
N TYR A 89 -4.58 5.88 -1.33
CA TYR A 89 -4.04 4.52 -1.48
C TYR A 89 -4.93 3.63 -2.36
N VAL A 90 -6.25 3.65 -2.14
CA VAL A 90 -7.21 2.92 -2.98
C VAL A 90 -7.16 3.44 -4.40
N ARG A 91 -7.23 4.77 -4.55
CA ARG A 91 -7.12 5.44 -5.85
C ARG A 91 -5.82 5.09 -6.59
N TYR A 92 -4.71 5.00 -5.86
CA TYR A 92 -3.42 4.61 -6.42
C TYR A 92 -3.43 3.17 -6.94
N ILE A 93 -3.95 2.21 -6.16
CA ILE A 93 -4.03 0.81 -6.60
C ILE A 93 -4.88 0.67 -7.87
N ASP A 94 -6.03 1.34 -7.92
CA ASP A 94 -6.91 1.29 -9.09
C ASP A 94 -6.22 1.91 -10.32
N LEU A 95 -5.60 3.08 -10.15
CA LEU A 95 -4.85 3.74 -11.21
C LEU A 95 -3.67 2.90 -11.73
N ALA A 96 -2.93 2.26 -10.82
CA ALA A 96 -1.82 1.40 -11.20
C ALA A 96 -2.29 0.16 -11.97
N LYS A 97 -3.45 -0.38 -11.61
CA LYS A 97 -4.09 -1.48 -12.35
C LYS A 97 -4.53 -1.06 -13.75
N ASP A 98 -5.12 0.12 -13.88
CA ASP A 98 -5.54 0.66 -15.17
C ASP A 98 -4.35 0.92 -16.10
N TRP A 99 -3.30 1.58 -15.59
CA TRP A 99 -2.06 1.77 -16.36
C TRP A 99 -1.36 0.47 -16.72
N ALA A 100 -1.35 -0.51 -15.82
CA ALA A 100 -0.78 -1.82 -16.09
C ALA A 100 -1.52 -2.53 -17.25
N TYR A 101 -2.85 -2.44 -17.26
CA TYR A 101 -3.67 -2.95 -18.36
C TYR A 101 -3.39 -2.23 -19.68
N GLU A 102 -3.38 -0.89 -19.68
CA GLU A 102 -3.13 -0.08 -20.89
C GLU A 102 -1.73 -0.31 -21.49
N LEU A 103 -0.73 -0.53 -20.63
CA LEU A 103 0.68 -0.70 -21.02
C LEU A 103 1.10 -2.17 -21.17
N ASN A 104 0.17 -3.11 -21.00
CA ASN A 104 0.43 -4.56 -21.05
C ASN A 104 1.59 -5.00 -20.14
N THR A 105 1.52 -4.60 -18.87
CA THR A 105 2.50 -4.90 -17.82
C THR A 105 1.79 -5.23 -16.50
N ASP A 106 2.55 -5.49 -15.44
CA ASP A 106 2.02 -5.73 -14.10
C ASP A 106 1.95 -4.44 -13.24
N PRO A 107 1.01 -4.34 -12.27
CA PRO A 107 0.88 -3.17 -11.39
C PRO A 107 2.12 -2.85 -10.54
N ASP A 108 2.95 -3.84 -10.20
CA ASP A 108 4.20 -3.63 -9.46
C ASP A 108 5.31 -3.02 -10.33
N VAL A 109 5.28 -3.23 -11.65
CA VAL A 109 6.12 -2.48 -12.60
C VAL A 109 5.74 -1.00 -12.62
N ILE A 110 4.44 -0.70 -12.54
CA ILE A 110 3.94 0.68 -12.44
C ILE A 110 4.39 1.34 -11.13
N GLU A 111 4.24 0.64 -9.99
CA GLU A 111 4.80 1.06 -8.70
C GLU A 111 6.29 1.38 -8.81
N ARG A 112 7.07 0.44 -9.38
CA ARG A 112 8.51 0.61 -9.55
C ARG A 112 8.84 1.84 -10.39
N ARG A 113 8.08 2.11 -11.45
CA ARG A 113 8.30 3.27 -12.30
C ARG A 113 7.96 4.59 -11.59
N LEU A 114 6.87 4.61 -10.83
CA LEU A 114 6.50 5.77 -10.01
C LEU A 114 7.56 6.08 -8.96
N PHE A 115 8.09 5.05 -8.30
CA PHE A 115 9.21 5.20 -7.36
C PHE A 115 10.42 5.85 -8.03
N GLU A 116 10.81 5.42 -9.23
CA GLU A 116 11.94 6.00 -9.98
C GLU A 116 11.71 7.46 -10.38
N ILE A 117 10.48 7.82 -10.79
CA ILE A 117 10.12 9.20 -11.16
C ILE A 117 10.16 10.12 -9.92
N GLY A 118 9.76 9.60 -8.76
CA GLY A 118 9.70 10.35 -7.51
C GLY A 118 11.03 10.46 -6.76
N SER A 119 11.98 9.57 -7.04
CA SER A 119 13.32 9.54 -6.43
C SER A 119 14.22 10.71 -6.85
#